data_AF-A0A396I6V7-F1
#
_entry.id   AF-A0A396I6V7-F1
#
_cell.length_a   1.000
_cell.length_b   1.000
_cell.length_c   1.000
_cell.angle_alpha   90.00
_cell.angle_beta   90.00
_cell.angle_gamma   90.00
#
_symmetry.space_group_name_H-M   'P 1'
#
loop_
_entity.id
_entity.type
_entity.pdbx_description
1 polymer ?
#
loop_
_entity_poly.entity_id
_entity_poly.type
_entity_poly.pdbx_seq_one_letter_code
_entity_poly.pdbx_strand_id
1 'polypeptide(L)' 'MTKTLKFIYIMILFLSLFLVVESVFTGIPCKIDEDCPQLPRPGSSKSINYYCFAHQCFCYIQIG' A
#
# COMPACT_ATOMS: atom_id res chain seq x y z
N MET A 1 -11.60 3.88 31.41
CA MET A 1 -11.04 2.68 30.73
C MET A 1 -11.60 2.45 29.33
N THR A 2 -12.93 2.52 29.11
CA THR A 2 -13.58 2.34 27.78
C THR A 2 -13.33 3.49 26.77
N LYS A 3 -13.08 4.71 27.26
CA LYS A 3 -12.82 5.90 26.42
C LYS A 3 -11.50 5.79 25.65
N THR A 4 -10.46 5.26 26.29
CA THR A 4 -9.13 5.06 25.68
C THR A 4 -9.17 3.97 24.61
N LEU A 5 -9.91 2.87 24.84
CA LEU A 5 -10.09 1.81 23.85
C LEU A 5 -10.77 2.30 22.56
N LYS A 6 -11.79 3.16 22.68
CA LYS A 6 -12.45 3.77 21.52
C LYS A 6 -11.51 4.66 20.72
N PHE A 7 -10.62 5.40 21.39
CA PHE A 7 -9.63 6.24 20.72
C PHE A 7 -8.61 5.40 19.95
N ILE A 8 -8.08 4.35 20.57
CA ILE A 8 -7.14 3.41 19.93
C ILE A 8 -7.79 2.76 18.70
N TYR A 9 -9.05 2.34 18.81
CA TYR A 9 -9.78 1.75 17.69
C TYR A 9 -9.90 2.70 16.50
N ILE A 10 -10.24 3.98 16.75
CA ILE A 10 -10.31 4.99 15.70
C ILE A 10 -8.92 5.21 15.07
N MET A 11 -7.86 5.29 15.87
CA MET A 11 -6.49 5.43 15.33
C MET A 11 -6.10 4.24 14.44
N ILE A 12 -6.40 3.01 14.84
CA ILE A 12 -6.12 1.81 14.02
C ILE A 12 -6.89 1.89 12.70
N LEU A 13 -8.17 2.26 12.74
CA LEU A 13 -9.01 2.40 11.55
C LEU A 13 -8.46 3.44 10.57
N PHE A 14 -8.00 4.59 11.09
CA PHE A 14 -7.31 5.60 10.27
C PHE A 14 -6.02 5.05 9.68
N LEU A 15 -5.15 4.42 10.47
CA LEU A 15 -3.88 3.85 10.00
C LEU A 15 -4.09 2.78 8.92
N SER A 16 -5.07 1.90 9.10
CA SER A 16 -5.43 0.89 8.10
C SER A 16 -5.90 1.52 6.80
N LEU A 17 -6.72 2.59 6.87
CA LEU A 17 -7.18 3.29 5.66
C LEU A 17 -6.01 4.00 4.96
N PHE A 18 -5.11 4.63 5.71
CA PHE A 18 -3.91 5.25 5.14
C PHE A 18 -3.00 4.22 4.45
N LEU A 19 -2.78 3.05 5.07
CA LEU A 19 -2.00 1.96 4.47
C LEU A 19 -2.62 1.48 3.14
N VAL A 20 -3.95 1.38 3.08
CA VAL A 20 -4.66 0.99 1.85
C VAL A 20 -4.53 2.05 0.75
N VAL A 21 -4.55 3.34 1.09
CA VAL A 21 -4.38 4.44 0.11
C VAL A 21 -2.96 4.50 -0.44
N GLU A 22 -1.95 4.20 0.37
CA GLU A 22 -0.57 4.09 -0.14
C GLU A 22 -0.39 2.88 -1.05
N SER A 23 -1.20 1.84 -0.86
CA SER A 23 -1.22 0.67 -1.72
C SER A 23 -2.16 0.83 -2.92
N VAL A 24 -1.71 1.50 -3.97
CA VAL A 24 -2.51 1.62 -5.20
C VAL A 24 -2.59 0.26 -5.90
N PHE A 25 -3.79 -0.28 -5.95
CA PHE A 25 -4.12 -1.45 -6.75
C PHE A 25 -3.96 -1.14 -8.24
N THR A 26 -3.07 -1.83 -8.95
CA THR A 26 -2.86 -1.54 -10.38
C THR A 26 -3.76 -2.34 -11.31
N GLY A 27 -4.49 -3.34 -10.80
CA GLY A 27 -5.29 -4.25 -11.62
C GLY A 27 -4.45 -5.18 -12.52
N ILE A 28 -3.13 -5.15 -12.37
CA ILE A 28 -2.20 -5.95 -13.15
C ILE A 28 -2.08 -7.32 -12.46
N PRO A 29 -2.40 -8.43 -13.15
CA PRO A 29 -2.19 -9.75 -12.59
C PRO A 29 -0.70 -10.07 -12.54
N CYS A 30 -0.28 -10.78 -11.50
CA CYS A 30 1.10 -11.24 -11.32
C CYS A 30 1.12 -12.63 -10.69
N LYS A 31 2.23 -13.34 -10.83
CA LYS A 31 2.50 -14.59 -10.11
C LYS A 31 3.69 -14.45 -9.17
N ILE A 32 4.65 -13.61 -9.55
CA ILE A 32 5.83 -13.23 -8.77
C ILE A 32 6.02 -11.72 -8.80
N ASP A 33 6.79 -11.17 -7.85
CA ASP A 33 7.06 -9.73 -7.77
C ASP A 33 7.71 -9.17 -9.04
N GLU A 34 8.53 -9.98 -9.72
CA GLU A 34 9.20 -9.59 -10.97
C GLU A 34 8.25 -9.41 -12.16
N ASP A 35 7.04 -9.97 -12.10
CA ASP A 35 6.01 -9.73 -13.13
C ASP A 35 5.45 -8.30 -13.04
N CYS A 36 5.58 -7.64 -11.88
CA CYS A 36 5.03 -6.32 -11.69
C CYS A 36 5.94 -5.25 -12.32
N PRO A 37 5.35 -4.30 -13.07
CA PRO A 37 6.15 -3.32 -13.78
C PRO A 37 6.78 -2.33 -12.80
N GLN A 38 8.11 -2.23 -12.81
CA GLN A 38 8.84 -1.22 -12.05
C GLN A 38 8.77 0.13 -12.78
N LEU A 39 7.62 0.80 -12.66
CA LEU A 39 7.38 2.08 -13.30
C LEU A 39 7.74 3.24 -12.35
N PRO A 40 8.50 4.25 -12.82
CA PRO A 40 8.63 5.50 -12.10
C PRO A 40 7.27 6.20 -12.04
N ARG A 41 6.87 6.71 -10.86
CA ARG A 41 5.60 7.46 -10.73
C ARG A 41 5.72 8.75 -11.54
N PRO A 42 4.72 9.09 -12.38
CA PRO A 42 4.66 10.42 -12.98
C PRO A 42 4.49 11.45 -11.86
N GLY A 43 5.51 12.30 -11.65
CA GLY A 43 5.46 13.40 -10.69
C GLY A 43 6.10 13.15 -9.31
N SER A 44 6.81 12.04 -9.07
CA SER A 44 7.58 11.85 -7.83
C SER A 44 8.97 11.26 -8.07
N SER A 45 9.98 11.83 -7.41
CA SER A 45 11.40 11.42 -7.47
C SER A 45 11.69 10.06 -6.80
N LYS A 46 10.73 9.49 -6.07
CA LYS A 46 10.89 8.18 -5.41
C LYS A 46 10.52 7.04 -6.37
N SER A 47 11.39 6.04 -6.43
CA SER A 47 11.08 4.74 -7.05
C SER A 47 9.88 4.13 -6.34
N ILE A 48 8.90 3.68 -7.11
CA ILE A 48 7.81 2.85 -6.60
C ILE A 48 8.24 1.40 -6.73
N ASN A 49 8.11 0.67 -5.64
CA ASN A 49 8.18 -0.78 -5.70
C ASN A 49 6.77 -1.33 -5.83
N TYR A 50 6.67 -2.40 -6.62
CA TYR A 50 5.45 -3.17 -6.76
C TYR A 50 5.74 -4.57 -6.26
N TYR A 51 4.79 -5.15 -5.54
CA TYR A 51 4.87 -6.55 -5.12
C TYR A 51 3.59 -7.27 -5.54
N CYS A 52 3.72 -8.57 -5.72
CA CYS A 52 2.64 -9.44 -6.06
C CYS A 52 1.96 -9.97 -4.80
N PHE A 53 0.69 -9.64 -4.65
CA PHE A 53 -0.13 -10.14 -3.56
C PHE A 53 -1.47 -10.60 -4.09
N ALA A 54 -1.90 -11.81 -3.73
CA ALA A 54 -3.15 -12.40 -4.20
C ALA A 54 -3.30 -12.37 -5.74
N HIS A 55 -2.22 -12.68 -6.47
CA HIS A 55 -2.14 -12.66 -7.92
C HIS A 55 -2.35 -11.28 -8.55
N GLN A 56 -2.17 -10.20 -7.78
CA GLN A 56 -2.34 -8.83 -8.25
C GLN A 56 -1.18 -7.95 -7.78
N CYS A 57 -0.75 -7.04 -8.63
CA CYS A 57 0.31 -6.10 -8.31
C CYS A 57 -0.23 -4.97 -7.41
N PHE A 58 0.38 -4.83 -6.25
CA PHE A 58 0.15 -3.71 -5.35
C PHE A 58 1.35 -2.77 -5.41
N CYS A 59 1.07 -1.50 -5.66
CA CYS A 59 2.03 -0.42 -5.47
C CYS A 59 2.28 -0.26 -3.96
N TYR A 60 3.47 0.11 -3.52
CA TYR A 60 3.68 0.65 -2.18
C TYR A 60 4.75 1.73 -2.19
N ILE A 61 4.62 2.67 -1.26
CA ILE A 61 5.61 3.72 -1.07
C ILE A 61 6.55 3.23 0.02
N GLN A 62 7.83 3.07 -0.31
CA GLN A 62 8.85 2.86 0.71
C GLN A 62 9.09 4.20 1.41
N ILE A 63 8.39 4.42 2.53
CA ILE A 63 8.72 5.47 3.48
C ILE A 63 9.94 4.95 4.25
N GLY A 64 11.13 5.27 3.73
CA GLY A 64 12.37 5.28 4.50
C GLY A 64 12.40 6.48 5.44
#